data_AF-A0A832F3Y2-F1
#
_entry.id   AF-A0A832F3Y2-F1
#
_cell.length_a   1.000
_cell.length_b   1.000
_cell.length_c   1.000
_cell.angle_alpha   90.00
_cell.angle_beta   90.00
_cell.angle_gamma   90.00
#
_symmetry.space_group_name_H-M   'P 1'
#
loop_
_entity.id
_entity.type
_entity.pdbx_description
1 polymer ?
#
loop_
_entity_poly.entity_id
_entity_poly.type
_entity_poly.pdbx_seq_one_letter_code
_entity_poly.pdbx_strand_id
1 'polypeptide(L)' 'NLREAARLHASMLPIVRACFQPSTPSPVPVKAALNMLGIPVGKPRLPLVEATEAERAVVAKALEDYGLLRKPQH' A
#
# COMPACT_ATOMS: atom_id res chain seq x y z
N ASN A 1 23.29 12.96 -4.27
CA ASN A 1 23.41 12.14 -5.51
C ASN A 1 22.03 12.04 -6.16
N LEU A 2 21.76 12.79 -7.24
CA LEU A 2 20.43 12.90 -7.86
C LEU A 2 19.99 11.64 -8.63
N ARG A 3 20.93 10.95 -9.30
CA ARG A 3 20.62 9.75 -10.09
C ARG A 3 20.12 8.63 -9.18
N GLU A 4 20.77 8.45 -8.05
CA GLU A 4 20.37 7.44 -7.07
C GLU A 4 19.01 7.77 -6.44
N ALA A 5 18.76 9.04 -6.11
CA ALA A 5 17.45 9.47 -5.62
C ALA A 5 16.32 9.19 -6.64
N ALA A 6 16.56 9.46 -7.93
CA ALA A 6 15.58 9.17 -8.98
C ALA A 6 15.33 7.67 -9.15
N ARG A 7 16.37 6.83 -9.06
CA ARG A 7 16.26 5.37 -9.11
C ARG A 7 15.40 4.84 -7.96
N LEU A 8 15.69 5.29 -6.73
CA LEU A 8 14.91 4.91 -5.55
C LEU A 8 13.46 5.38 -5.66
N HIS A 9 13.24 6.64 -6.03
CA HIS A 9 11.89 7.19 -6.23
C HIS A 9 11.09 6.36 -7.25
N ALA A 10 11.67 6.06 -8.41
CA ALA A 10 11.02 5.26 -9.44
C ALA A 10 10.61 3.87 -8.93
N SER A 11 11.46 3.22 -8.12
CA SER A 11 11.15 1.93 -7.51
C SER A 11 10.00 2.00 -6.50
N MET A 12 9.89 3.09 -5.73
CA MET A 12 8.87 3.26 -4.68
C MET A 12 7.53 3.80 -5.21
N LEU A 13 7.55 4.46 -6.37
CA LEU A 13 6.39 5.16 -6.94
C LEU A 13 5.12 4.29 -7.05
N PRO A 14 5.18 2.99 -7.41
CA PRO A 14 3.98 2.13 -7.42
C PRO A 14 3.31 2.00 -6.05
N ILE A 15 4.09 1.77 -4.98
CA ILE A 15 3.56 1.71 -3.60
C ILE A 15 2.99 3.06 -3.19
N VAL A 16 3.70 4.15 -3.46
CA VAL A 16 3.24 5.50 -3.11
C VAL A 16 1.89 5.78 -3.78
N ARG A 17 1.73 5.42 -5.06
CA ARG A 17 0.45 5.58 -5.77
C ARG A 17 -0.65 4.71 -5.18
N ALA A 18 -0.37 3.46 -4.80
CA ALA A 18 -1.36 2.59 -4.17
C ALA A 18 -1.80 3.09 -2.78
N CYS A 19 -0.85 3.65 -2.01
CA CYS A 19 -1.12 4.19 -0.67
C CYS A 19 -1.92 5.51 -0.69
N PHE A 20 -1.90 6.23 -1.82
CA PHE A 20 -2.57 7.52 -2.02
C PHE A 20 -3.47 7.51 -3.26
N GLN A 21 -4.12 6.37 -3.51
CA GLN A 21 -5.02 6.23 -4.66
C GLN A 21 -6.23 7.17 -4.54
N PRO A 22 -6.71 7.80 -5.63
CA PRO A 22 -7.80 8.78 -5.56
C PRO A 22 -9.14 8.23 -5.06
N SER A 23 -9.38 6.93 -5.24
CA SER A 23 -10.60 6.23 -4.84
C SER A 23 -10.73 6.04 -3.33
N THR A 24 -9.63 6.13 -2.58
CA THR A 24 -9.60 5.78 -1.16
C THR A 24 -8.85 6.82 -0.34
N PRO A 25 -9.49 7.52 0.61
CA PRO A 25 -8.85 8.59 1.38
C PRO A 25 -7.74 8.07 2.32
N SER A 26 -6.65 8.83 2.43
CA SER A 26 -5.62 8.58 3.45
C SER A 26 -6.19 8.76 4.86
N PRO A 27 -5.79 7.94 5.87
CA PRO A 27 -4.75 6.91 5.84
C PRO A 27 -5.26 5.48 5.56
N VAL A 28 -6.44 5.30 4.95
CA VAL A 28 -7.06 3.98 4.80
C VAL A 28 -6.17 2.98 4.04
N PRO A 29 -5.60 3.32 2.85
CA PRO A 29 -4.75 2.36 2.12
C PRO A 29 -3.44 2.05 2.85
N VAL A 30 -2.85 3.04 3.53
CA VAL A 30 -1.63 2.85 4.32
C VAL A 30 -1.89 1.90 5.49
N LYS A 31 -3.02 2.06 6.19
CA LYS A 31 -3.41 1.13 7.25
C LYS A 31 -3.65 -0.28 6.73
N ALA A 32 -4.29 -0.42 5.57
CA ALA A 32 -4.47 -1.72 4.93
C ALA A 32 -3.11 -2.37 4.61
N ALA A 33 -2.17 -1.62 4.04
CA ALA A 33 -0.82 -2.09 3.73
C ALA A 33 -0.09 -2.58 5.00
N LEU A 34 -0.09 -1.79 6.07
CA LEU A 34 0.58 -2.15 7.32
C LEU A 34 -0.04 -3.42 7.94
N ASN A 35 -1.37 -3.53 7.96
CA ASN A 35 -2.03 -4.73 8.44
C ASN A 35 -1.71 -5.97 7.57
N MET A 36 -1.60 -5.84 6.24
CA MET A 36 -1.16 -6.92 5.33
C MET A 36 0.27 -7.39 5.60
N LEU A 37 1.15 -6.46 5.99
CA LEU A 37 2.54 -6.74 6.37
C LEU A 37 2.67 -7.28 7.81
N GLY A 38 1.56 -7.52 8.51
CA GLY A 38 1.56 -8.02 9.89
C GLY A 38 1.85 -6.95 10.94
N ILE A 39 1.78 -5.66 10.61
CA ILE A 39 1.95 -4.54 11.54
C ILE A 39 0.56 -4.08 12.01
N PRO A 40 0.16 -4.37 13.26
CA PRO A 40 -1.20 -4.10 13.72
C PRO A 40 -1.41 -2.60 13.97
N VAL A 41 -2.19 -1.95 13.10
CA VAL A 41 -2.54 -0.50 13.22
C VAL A 41 -4.04 -0.26 13.44
N GLY A 42 -4.80 -1.34 13.59
CA GLY A 42 -6.24 -1.32 13.77
C GLY A 42 -6.99 -0.80 12.55
N LYS A 43 -8.29 -0.59 12.73
CA LYS A 43 -9.19 -0.08 11.68
C LYS A 43 -9.18 1.46 11.62
N PRO A 44 -9.56 2.07 10.49
CA PRO A 44 -9.91 3.48 10.45
C PRO A 44 -11.06 3.80 11.41
N ARG A 45 -11.13 5.05 11.88
CA ARG A 45 -12.28 5.56 12.62
C ARG A 45 -13.13 6.39 11.67
N LEU A 46 -14.43 6.46 11.95
CA LEU A 46 -15.34 7.34 11.23
C LEU A 46 -14.81 8.79 11.18
N PRO A 47 -15.01 9.51 10.07
CA PRO A 47 -15.84 9.16 8.92
C PRO A 47 -15.19 8.19 7.92
N LEU A 48 -13.96 7.74 8.17
CA LEU A 48 -13.25 6.82 7.29
C LEU A 48 -13.66 5.37 7.57
N VAL A 49 -13.81 4.60 6.49
CA VAL A 49 -14.17 3.17 6.53
C VAL A 49 -13.01 2.31 6.00
N GLU A 50 -13.08 1.01 6.21
CA GLU A 50 -12.07 0.07 5.69
C GLU A 50 -12.08 0.04 4.15
N ALA A 51 -10.90 -0.17 3.56
CA ALA A 51 -10.77 -0.37 2.11
C ALA A 51 -11.57 -1.60 1.67
N THR A 52 -12.26 -1.48 0.55
CA THR A 52 -12.94 -2.57 -0.16
C THR A 52 -11.94 -3.64 -0.64
N GLU A 53 -12.42 -4.83 -1.03
CA GLU A 53 -11.54 -5.88 -1.56
C GLU A 53 -10.76 -5.43 -2.80
N ALA A 54 -11.41 -4.68 -3.70
CA ALA A 54 -10.75 -4.16 -4.88
C ALA A 54 -9.61 -3.19 -4.53
N GLU A 55 -9.85 -2.28 -3.58
CA GLU A 55 -8.83 -1.32 -3.12
C GLU A 55 -7.69 -2.03 -2.37
N ARG A 56 -8.01 -3.07 -1.58
CA ARG A 56 -7.01 -3.92 -0.93
C ARG A 56 -6.16 -4.68 -1.95
N ALA A 57 -6.76 -5.21 -3.02
CA ALA A 57 -6.03 -5.91 -4.07
C ALA A 57 -5.01 -4.99 -4.78
N VAL A 58 -5.35 -3.71 -4.99
CA VAL A 58 -4.41 -2.70 -5.53
C VAL A 58 -3.21 -2.51 -4.60
N VAL A 59 -3.46 -2.40 -3.29
CA VAL A 59 -2.40 -2.25 -2.28
C VAL A 59 -1.54 -3.52 -2.20
N ALA A 60 -2.16 -4.70 -2.13
CA ALA A 60 -1.46 -5.97 -2.07
C ALA A 60 -0.55 -6.17 -3.29
N LYS A 61 -1.06 -5.92 -4.50
CA LYS A 61 -0.26 -6.00 -5.72
C LYS A 61 0.94 -5.06 -5.68
N ALA A 62 0.77 -3.82 -5.23
CA ALA A 62 1.88 -2.87 -5.15
C ALA A 62 2.95 -3.30 -4.12
N LEU A 63 2.54 -3.92 -3.00
CA LEU A 63 3.46 -4.51 -2.02
C LEU A 63 4.20 -5.72 -2.58
N GLU A 64 3.53 -6.58 -3.35
CA GLU A 64 4.14 -7.72 -4.03
C GLU A 64 5.15 -7.27 -5.09
N ASP A 65 4.78 -6.32 -5.95
CA ASP A 65 5.65 -5.80 -7.01
C ASP A 65 6.93 -5.17 -6.45
N TYR A 66 6.86 -4.59 -5.25
CA TYR A 66 8.02 -4.04 -4.53
C TYR A 66 8.76 -5.07 -3.66
N GLY A 67 8.24 -6.29 -3.52
CA GLY A 67 8.86 -7.38 -2.78
C GLY A 67 8.65 -7.36 -1.25
N LEU A 68 7.67 -6.61 -0.74
CA LEU A 68 7.33 -6.58 0.69
C LEU A 68 6.30 -7.64 1.09
N LEU A 69 5.46 -8.08 0.15
CA LEU A 69 4.46 -9.13 0.39
C LEU A 69 4.79 -10.35 -0.48
N ARG A 70 4.85 -11.53 0.14
CA ARG A 70 5.05 -12.79 -0.58
C ARG A 70 3.71 -13.30 -1.12
N LYS A 71 3.65 -13.70 -2.38
CA LYS A 71 2.51 -14.43 -2.92
C LYS A 71 2.38 -15.77 -2.18
N PRO A 72 1.19 -16.19 -1.74
CA PRO A 72 0.99 -17.54 -1.24
C PRO A 72 1.37 -18.53 -2.35
N GLN A 73 2.33 -19.41 -2.06
CA GLN A 73 2.65 -20.54 -2.92
C GLN A 73 1.51 -21.55 -2.76
N HIS A 74 0.72 -21.75 -3.82
CA HIS A 74 -0.17 -22.91 -3.94
C HIS A 74 0.61 -24.06 -4.54
#